data_AF-A0A1I7BSG7-F1
#
_entry.id   AF-A0A1I7BSG7-F1
#
_cell.length_a   1.000
_cell.length_b   1.000
_cell.length_c   1.000
_cell.angle_alpha   90.00
_cell.angle_beta   90.00
_cell.angle_gamma   90.00
#
_symmetry.space_group_name_H-M   'P 1'
#
loop_
_entity.id
_entity.type
_entity.pdbx_description
1 polymer ?
#
loop_
_entity_poly.entity_id
_entity_poly.type
_entity_poly.pdbx_seq_one_letter_code
_entity_poly.pdbx_strand_id
1 'polypeptide(L)' 'MREPVLVRCNTVEHDGTESLQLSVEGGRLTSITPTVYNRTRWSAEQARTLRDTVTRLLCQLPGGGGVR' A
#
# COMPACT_ATOMS: atom_id res chain seq x y z
N MET A 1 12.66 10.15 -7.97
CA MET A 1 11.53 9.52 -7.27
C MET A 1 11.17 8.24 -8.00
N ARG A 2 10.87 7.14 -7.30
CA ARG A 2 10.24 5.96 -7.92
C ARG A 2 8.76 6.23 -8.10
N GLU A 3 8.18 5.69 -9.15
CA GLU A 3 6.75 5.78 -9.37
C GLU A 3 5.98 5.12 -8.21
N PRO A 4 4.88 5.74 -7.76
CA PRO A 4 4.05 5.18 -6.71
C PRO A 4 3.36 3.90 -7.18
N VAL A 5 3.22 2.93 -6.26
CA VAL A 5 2.47 1.70 -6.49
C VAL A 5 1.03 1.90 -6.02
N LEU A 6 0.06 1.54 -6.86
CA LEU A 6 -1.35 1.58 -6.52
C LEU A 6 -1.84 0.18 -6.14
N VAL A 7 -2.47 0.06 -4.98
CA VAL A 7 -3.11 -1.17 -4.51
C VAL A 7 -4.61 -0.94 -4.45
N ARG A 8 -5.37 -1.67 -5.28
CA ARG A 8 -6.83 -1.53 -5.35
C ARG A 8 -7.47 -1.99 -4.05
N CYS A 9 -8.49 -1.25 -3.63
CA CYS A 9 -9.26 -1.54 -2.45
C CYS A 9 -10.74 -1.24 -2.68
N ASN A 10 -11.62 -1.91 -1.95
CA ASN A 10 -13.04 -1.65 -2.08
C ASN A 10 -13.43 -0.52 -1.13
N THR A 11 -14.14 0.49 -1.63
CA THR A 11 -14.79 1.49 -0.79
C THR A 11 -16.30 1.39 -0.94
N VAL A 12 -17.01 1.69 0.14
CA VAL A 12 -18.49 1.64 0.16
C VAL A 12 -19.11 2.67 -0.81
N GLU A 13 -18.39 3.75 -1.14
CA GLU A 13 -18.94 4.89 -1.89
C GLU A 13 -18.70 4.80 -3.41
N HIS A 14 -17.83 3.89 -3.88
CA HIS A 14 -17.37 3.88 -5.27
C HIS A 14 -17.22 2.48 -5.90
N ASP A 15 -18.00 1.48 -5.46
CA ASP A 15 -17.97 0.11 -6.04
C ASP A 15 -16.56 -0.51 -6.20
N GLY A 16 -15.62 -0.09 -5.35
CA GLY A 16 -14.23 -0.57 -5.34
C GLY A 16 -13.34 -0.12 -6.50
N THR A 17 -13.55 1.09 -6.99
CA THR A 17 -12.63 1.75 -7.94
C THR A 17 -11.45 2.46 -7.27
N GLU A 18 -11.42 2.54 -5.94
CA GLU A 18 -10.41 3.26 -5.18
C GLU A 18 -9.07 2.52 -5.05
N SER A 19 -8.00 3.27 -4.84
CA SER A 19 -6.65 2.71 -4.66
C SER A 19 -5.89 3.37 -3.51
N LEU A 20 -5.23 2.54 -2.71
CA LEU A 20 -4.19 2.97 -1.78
C LEU A 20 -2.91 3.22 -2.57
N GLN A 21 -2.34 4.41 -2.45
CA GLN A 21 -1.07 4.73 -3.07
C GLN A 21 0.06 4.52 -2.06
N LEU A 22 1.11 3.82 -2.49
CA LEU A 22 2.31 3.55 -1.72
C LEU A 22 3.53 4.10 -2.45
N SER A 23 4.39 4.84 -1.76
CA SER A 23 5.63 5.36 -2.33
C SER A 23 6.78 5.24 -1.34
N VAL A 24 7.99 5.10 -1.85
CA VAL A 24 9.22 5.15 -1.05
C VAL A 24 9.97 6.43 -1.41
N GLU A 25 10.16 7.30 -0.43
CA GLU A 25 10.86 8.57 -0.60
C GLU A 25 11.73 8.85 0.64
N GLY A 26 12.98 9.27 0.43
CA GLY A 26 13.88 9.64 1.53
C GLY A 26 14.12 8.54 2.56
N GLY A 27 14.06 7.26 2.16
CA GLY A 27 14.19 6.12 3.08
C GLY A 27 12.95 5.88 3.95
N ARG A 28 11.79 6.43 3.57
CA ARG A 28 10.51 6.25 4.26
C ARG A 28 9.48 5.66 3.31
N LEU A 29 8.65 4.76 3.82
CA LEU A 29 7.44 4.30 3.14
C LEU A 29 6.30 5.24 3.51
N THR A 30 5.71 5.88 2.50
CA THR A 30 4.54 6.75 2.64
C THR A 30 3.32 6.05 2.06
N SER A 31 2.19 6.18 2.74
CA SER A 31 0.90 5.70 2.26
C SER A 31 -0.06 6.88 2.14
N ILE A 32 -0.69 7.01 0.97
CA ILE A 32 -1.79 7.94 0.73
C ILE A 32 -3.05 7.09 0.58
N THR A 33 -3.89 7.16 1.60
CA THR A 33 -5.17 6.44 1.65
C THR A 33 -6.25 7.19 0.87
N PRO A 34 -7.22 6.48 0.27
CA PRO A 34 -8.44 7.11 -0.22
C PRO A 34 -9.10 7.94 0.89
N THR A 35 -9.78 9.02 0.52
CA THR A 35 -10.43 9.98 1.43
C THR A 35 -11.38 9.31 2.44
N VAL A 36 -11.85 8.10 2.14
CA VAL A 36 -12.81 7.34 2.95
C VAL A 36 -12.16 6.14 3.66
N TYR A 37 -11.04 6.36 4.36
CA TYR A 37 -10.29 5.30 5.07
C TYR A 37 -11.15 4.41 5.98
N ASN A 38 -12.12 4.99 6.71
CA ASN A 38 -13.02 4.25 7.61
C ASN A 38 -14.11 3.44 6.90
N ARG A 39 -14.20 3.51 5.56
CA ARG A 39 -15.12 2.71 4.75
C ARG A 39 -14.39 1.88 3.71
N THR A 40 -13.07 1.75 3.82
CA THR A 40 -12.30 0.83 2.99
C THR A 40 -12.48 -0.59 3.51
N ARG A 41 -13.04 -1.45 2.66
CA ARG A 41 -13.15 -2.89 2.89
C ARG A 41 -12.13 -3.61 2.02
N TRP A 42 -11.49 -4.61 2.59
CA TRP A 42 -10.49 -5.41 1.89
C TRP A 42 -11.04 -6.82 1.73
N SER A 43 -11.04 -7.33 0.50
CA SER A 43 -11.11 -8.78 0.32
C SER A 43 -9.83 -9.43 0.87
N ALA A 44 -9.89 -10.73 1.18
CA ALA A 44 -8.71 -11.45 1.63
C ALA A 44 -7.56 -11.39 0.58
N GLU A 45 -7.90 -11.40 -0.71
CA GLU A 45 -6.94 -11.26 -1.80
C GLU A 45 -6.30 -9.87 -1.82
N GLN A 46 -7.09 -8.80 -1.75
CA GLN A 46 -6.58 -7.43 -1.72
C GLN A 46 -5.68 -7.19 -0.51
N ALA A 47 -6.04 -7.74 0.66
CA ALA A 47 -5.21 -7.65 1.87
C ALA A 47 -3.87 -8.38 1.70
N ARG A 48 -3.84 -9.54 1.02
CA ARG A 48 -2.59 -10.25 0.69
C ARG A 48 -1.74 -9.43 -0.27
N THR A 49 -2.32 -8.88 -1.34
CA THR A 49 -1.62 -8.01 -2.29
C THR A 49 -1.01 -6.79 -1.60
N LEU A 50 -1.76 -6.17 -0.68
CA LEU A 50 -1.25 -5.06 0.12
C LEU A 50 -0.04 -5.48 0.95
N ARG A 51 -0.16 -6.57 1.72
CA ARG A 51 0.93 -7.10 2.56
C ARG A 51 2.18 -7.37 1.73
N ASP A 52 2.06 -8.06 0.61
CA ASP A 52 3.18 -8.47 -0.22
C ASP A 52 3.86 -7.25 -0.86
N THR A 53 3.06 -6.26 -1.28
CA THR A 53 3.56 -4.99 -1.81
C THR A 53 4.31 -4.18 -0.75
N VAL A 54 3.73 -4.02 0.44
CA VAL A 54 4.38 -3.33 1.57
C VAL A 54 5.67 -4.02 1.96
N THR A 55 5.66 -5.35 2.09
CA THR A 55 6.86 -6.14 2.42
C THR A 55 7.96 -5.89 1.39
N ARG A 56 7.63 -5.96 0.09
CA ARG A 56 8.57 -5.69 -1.00
C ARG A 56 9.14 -4.27 -0.95
N LEU A 57 8.34 -3.27 -0.58
CA LEU A 57 8.79 -1.88 -0.48
C LEU A 57 9.66 -1.65 0.76
N LEU A 58 9.33 -2.27 1.89
CA LEU A 58 10.13 -2.21 3.12
C LEU A 58 11.53 -2.82 2.94
N CYS A 59 11.64 -3.92 2.19
CA CYS A 59 12.93 -4.52 1.84
C CYS A 59 13.84 -3.60 1.00
N GLN A 60 13.28 -2.53 0.41
CA GLN A 60 14.03 -1.56 -0.39
C GLN A 60 14.52 -0.38 0.44
N LEU A 61 14.09 -0.25 1.70
CA LEU A 61 14.53 0.83 2.57
C LEU A 61 15.95 0.56 3.08
N PRO A 62 16.82 1.57 3.12
CA PRO A 62 18.13 1.43 3.74
C PRO A 62 17.94 1.08 5.23
N GLY A 63 18.41 -0.11 5.63
CA GLY A 63 18.22 -0.71 6.96
C GLY A 63 17.25 -1.90 7.01
N GLY A 64 16.45 -2.11 5.96
CA GLY A 64 15.48 -3.21 5.85
C GLY A 64 16.01 -4.42 5.07
N GLY A 65 17.09 -5.03 5.55
CA GLY A 65 17.70 -6.22 4.93
C GLY A 65 18.52 -7.07 5.90
N GLY A 66 18.23 -6.98 7.20
CA GLY A 66 18.80 -7.84 8.22
C GLY A 66 17.76 -8.85 8.71
N VAL A 67 17.42 -9.83 7.88
CA VAL A 67 17.00 -11.14 8.40
C VAL A 67 18.31 -11.88 8.67
N ARG A 68 18.71 -11.96 9.94
CA ARG A 68 19.60 -13.01 10.42
C ARG A 68 18.75 -14.10 11.04
#